data_AF-A0A067KC85-F1
#
_entry.id   AF-A0A067KC85-F1
#
_cell.length_a   1.000
_cell.length_b   1.000
_cell.length_c   1.000
_cell.angle_alpha   90.00
_cell.angle_beta   90.00
_cell.angle_gamma   90.00
#
_symmetry.space_group_name_H-M   'P 1'
#
loop_
_entity.id
_entity.type
_entity.pdbx_description
1 polymer ?
#
loop_
_entity_poly.entity_id
_entity_poly.type
_entity_poly.pdbx_seq_one_letter_code
_entity_poly.pdbx_strand_id
1 'polypeptide(L)'
;MDTEASPFESSEMLASFLASTPLLSESWRLCDLANTTSPHSFVTKQIGTVGYVAFSGIQEPTSCTNLEPLHSDITNDLFCPLQNRNEDEEEEEREETVMVHGSLLQIFLSIHSNQNFRNQTMF
;
A
#
# COMPACT_ATOMS: atom_id res chain seq x y z
N MET A 1 29.22 -1.42 -29.63
CA MET A 1 28.95 -1.93 -28.27
C MET A 1 28.05 -0.91 -27.64
N ASP A 2 26.77 -1.23 -27.53
CA ASP A 2 25.82 -0.37 -26.84
C ASP A 2 26.15 -0.44 -25.34
N THR A 3 26.45 0.72 -24.76
CA THR A 3 26.74 0.86 -23.33
C THR A 3 25.42 0.65 -22.59
N GLU A 4 25.17 -0.59 -22.17
CA GLU A 4 24.04 -0.89 -21.30
C GLU A 4 24.22 -0.06 -20.01
N ALA A 5 23.28 0.85 -19.76
CA ALA A 5 23.31 1.71 -18.58
C ALA A 5 23.29 0.83 -17.33
N SER A 6 24.21 1.08 -16.41
CA SER A 6 24.30 0.31 -15.17
C SER A 6 23.00 0.48 -14.36
N PRO A 7 22.46 -0.57 -13.73
CA PRO A 7 21.26 -0.46 -12.87
C PRO A 7 21.44 0.53 -11.71
N PHE A 8 22.69 0.82 -11.33
CA PHE A 8 23.03 1.87 -10.38
C PHE A 8 22.77 3.28 -10.94
N GLU A 9 23.19 3.53 -12.18
CA GLU A 9 23.01 4.81 -12.87
C GLU A 9 21.53 5.11 -13.12
N SER A 10 20.73 4.09 -13.46
CA SER A 10 19.27 4.25 -13.56
C SER A 10 18.60 4.52 -12.21
N SER A 11 19.11 3.92 -11.12
CA SER A 11 18.57 4.14 -9.76
C SER A 11 18.87 5.55 -9.24
N GLU A 12 20.09 6.03 -9.45
CA GLU A 12 20.49 7.41 -9.09
C GLU A 12 19.66 8.44 -9.87
N MET A 13 19.45 8.22 -11.17
CA MET A 13 18.62 9.10 -11.99
C MET A 13 17.17 9.12 -11.51
N LEU A 14 16.57 7.96 -11.22
CA LEU A 14 15.20 7.87 -10.70
C LEU A 14 15.08 8.54 -9.32
N ALA A 15 16.02 8.29 -8.42
CA ALA A 15 16.03 8.90 -7.09
C ALA A 15 16.16 10.43 -7.18
N SER A 16 17.08 10.91 -8.02
CA SER A 16 17.27 12.35 -8.27
C SER A 16 16.03 12.99 -8.88
N PHE A 17 15.39 12.30 -9.82
CA PHE A 17 14.13 12.76 -10.40
C PHE A 17 13.02 12.85 -9.34
N LEU A 18 12.78 11.79 -8.55
CA LEU A 18 11.78 11.79 -7.49
C LEU A 18 12.04 12.90 -6.46
N ALA A 19 13.29 13.10 -6.06
CA ALA A 19 13.71 14.16 -5.15
C ALA A 19 13.53 15.58 -5.72
N SER A 20 13.57 15.73 -7.05
CA SER A 20 13.29 17.00 -7.72
C SER A 20 11.79 17.34 -7.77
N THR A 21 10.91 16.38 -7.51
CA THR A 21 9.46 16.58 -7.44
C THR A 21 8.99 16.89 -6.01
N PRO A 22 7.83 17.54 -5.84
CA PRO A 22 7.25 17.72 -4.51
C PRO A 22 6.66 16.43 -3.91
N LEU A 23 6.72 15.29 -4.62
CA LEU A 23 6.04 14.06 -4.21
C LEU A 23 6.47 13.60 -2.81
N LEU A 24 7.78 13.56 -2.55
CA LEU A 24 8.31 13.07 -1.27
C LEU A 24 8.02 14.03 -0.13
N SER A 25 8.28 15.33 -0.33
CA SER A 25 8.05 16.35 0.71
C SER A 25 6.58 16.50 1.06
N GLU A 26 5.68 16.44 0.08
CA GLU A 26 4.25 16.56 0.31
C GLU A 26 3.64 15.29 0.91
N SER A 27 4.08 14.11 0.47
CA SER A 27 3.67 12.84 1.09
C SER A 27 4.09 12.80 2.56
N TRP A 28 5.34 13.18 2.88
CA TRP A 28 5.82 13.21 4.25
C TRP A 28 5.03 14.19 5.12
N ARG A 29 4.80 15.41 4.62
CA ARG A 29 4.01 16.43 5.31
C ARG A 29 2.57 15.96 5.62
N LEU A 30 1.98 15.17 4.73
CA LEU A 30 0.64 14.59 4.93
C LEU A 30 0.64 13.42 5.90
N CYS A 31 1.69 12.60 5.92
CA CYS A 31 1.87 11.57 6.95
C CYS A 31 1.99 12.20 8.34
N ASP A 32 2.79 13.27 8.48
CA ASP A 32 2.89 14.02 9.74
C ASP A 32 1.52 14.56 10.17
N LEU A 33 0.74 15.11 9.24
CA LEU A 33 -0.61 15.57 9.52
C LEU A 33 -1.54 14.42 9.97
N ALA A 34 -1.51 13.27 9.28
CA ALA A 34 -2.30 12.10 9.67
C ALA A 34 -1.93 11.60 11.08
N ASN A 35 -0.66 11.69 11.46
CA ASN A 35 -0.18 11.35 12.80
C ASN A 35 -0.69 12.32 13.89
N THR A 36 -1.07 13.55 13.57
CA THR A 36 -1.67 14.46 14.56
C THR A 36 -3.15 14.17 14.86
N THR A 37 -3.77 13.29 14.08
CA THR A 37 -5.18 12.91 14.23
C THR A 37 -5.31 11.67 15.12
N SER A 38 -6.42 10.93 15.08
CA SER A 38 -6.63 9.74 15.90
C SER A 38 -5.88 8.52 15.35
N PRO A 39 -5.61 7.49 16.16
CA PRO A 39 -5.27 6.17 15.65
C PRO A 39 -6.30 5.69 14.63
N HIS A 40 -5.85 4.89 13.65
CA HIS A 40 -6.67 4.38 12.54
C HIS A 40 -7.31 5.46 11.66
N SER A 41 -6.82 6.70 11.72
CA SER A 41 -7.29 7.77 10.83
C SER A 41 -6.51 7.83 9.54
N PHE A 42 -7.08 8.56 8.59
CA PHE A 42 -6.47 8.90 7.31
C PHE A 42 -6.75 10.36 6.97
N VAL A 43 -5.93 10.92 6.11
CA VAL A 43 -6.11 12.25 5.53
C VAL A 43 -6.12 12.08 4.02
N THR A 44 -7.14 12.64 3.36
CA THR A 44 -7.15 12.77 1.91
C THR A 44 -6.88 14.22 1.53
N LYS A 45 -6.10 14.43 0.47
CA LYS A 45 -5.86 15.77 -0.06
C LYS A 45 -5.57 15.72 -1.55
N GLN A 46 -6.24 16.58 -2.30
CA GLN A 46 -5.92 16.80 -3.71
C GLN A 46 -4.98 18.00 -3.85
N ILE A 47 -3.89 17.83 -4.61
CA ILE A 47 -2.89 18.86 -4.84
C ILE A 47 -2.58 18.88 -6.33
N GLY A 48 -3.05 19.93 -7.00
CA GLY A 48 -3.08 19.96 -8.46
C GLY A 48 -3.90 18.77 -8.98
N THR A 49 -3.25 17.92 -9.77
CA THR A 49 -3.86 16.74 -10.40
C THR A 49 -3.62 15.43 -9.62
N VAL A 50 -2.95 15.48 -8.47
CA VAL A 50 -2.58 14.30 -7.69
C VAL A 50 -3.45 14.20 -6.45
N GLY A 51 -4.10 13.05 -6.26
CA GLY A 51 -4.81 12.69 -5.05
C GLY A 51 -3.89 11.96 -4.07
N TYR A 52 -3.78 12.47 -2.84
CA TYR A 52 -3.00 11.88 -1.77
C TYR A 52 -3.93 11.26 -0.74
N VAL A 53 -3.57 10.08 -0.26
CA VAL A 53 -4.21 9.40 0.87
C VAL A 53 -3.11 9.01 1.85
N ALA A 54 -3.05 9.71 2.98
CA ALA A 54 -2.07 9.47 4.03
C ALA A 54 -2.73 8.75 5.20
N PHE A 55 -2.20 7.60 5.59
CA PHE A 55 -2.66 6.83 6.74
C PHE A 55 -1.84 7.20 7.98
N SER A 56 -2.50 7.30 9.14
CA SER A 56 -1.77 7.51 10.40
C SER A 56 -0.90 6.30 10.71
N GLY A 57 0.37 6.56 11.02
CA GLY A 57 1.33 5.58 11.51
C GLY A 57 1.24 5.34 13.01
N ILE A 58 0.44 6.13 13.74
CA ILE A 58 0.13 5.89 15.15
C ILE A 58 -0.92 4.80 15.22
N GLN A 59 -0.47 3.57 14.99
CA GLN A 59 -1.25 2.36 15.15
C GLN A 59 -0.70 1.64 16.37
N GLU A 60 -1.59 0.99 17.12
CA GLU A 60 -1.23 0.03 18.17
C GLU A 60 -1.45 -1.38 17.60
N PRO A 61 -0.64 -1.86 16.63
CA PRO A 61 -0.77 -3.22 16.17
C PRO A 61 -0.44 -4.14 17.34
N THR A 62 -1.39 -5.01 17.69
CA THR A 62 -1.25 -5.95 18.81
C THR A 62 -0.05 -6.89 18.62
N SER A 63 0.38 -7.12 17.38
CA SER A 63 1.70 -7.61 16.97
C SER A 63 1.89 -7.50 15.46
N CYS A 64 3.06 -7.07 14.98
CA CYS A 64 3.45 -7.15 13.56
C CYS A 64 4.31 -8.40 13.25
N THR A 65 4.37 -9.40 14.13
CA THR A 65 5.27 -10.56 13.93
C THR A 65 4.66 -11.67 13.09
N ASN A 66 3.33 -11.74 12.99
CA ASN A 66 2.64 -12.87 12.38
C ASN A 66 2.24 -12.54 10.95
N LEU A 67 2.67 -13.38 10.02
CA LEU A 67 2.21 -13.38 8.64
C LEU A 67 0.99 -14.31 8.52
N GLU A 68 -0.01 -13.86 7.80
CA GLU A 68 -1.25 -14.58 7.53
C GLU A 68 -1.49 -14.65 6.01
N PRO A 69 -2.02 -15.79 5.51
CA PRO A 69 -2.36 -15.93 4.10
C PRO A 69 -3.52 -15.01 3.70
N LEU A 70 -3.39 -14.36 2.55
CA LEU A 70 -4.36 -13.41 2.01
C LEU A 70 -5.55 -14.12 1.33
N HIS A 71 -6.51 -14.58 2.14
CA HIS A 71 -7.71 -15.26 1.64
C HIS A 71 -8.83 -14.30 1.19
N SER A 72 -9.56 -14.69 0.16
CA SER A 72 -10.62 -13.89 -0.49
C SER A 72 -11.83 -13.77 0.42
N ASP A 73 -12.15 -14.86 1.14
CA ASP A 73 -13.25 -14.94 2.10
C ASP A 73 -13.14 -13.89 3.22
N ILE A 74 -11.91 -13.59 3.65
CA ILE A 74 -11.65 -12.62 4.74
C ILE A 74 -11.67 -11.19 4.21
N THR A 75 -11.36 -11.01 2.93
CA THR A 75 -11.12 -9.69 2.32
C THR A 75 -12.25 -9.23 1.42
N ASN A 76 -13.37 -9.95 1.38
CA ASN A 76 -14.50 -9.69 0.48
C ASN A 76 -14.05 -9.47 -0.97
N ASP A 77 -13.17 -10.36 -1.45
CA ASP A 77 -12.62 -10.34 -2.80
C ASP A 77 -11.77 -9.10 -3.17
N LEU A 78 -11.44 -8.23 -2.21
CA LEU A 78 -10.68 -6.99 -2.45
C LEU A 78 -9.29 -7.25 -3.06
N PHE A 79 -8.71 -8.41 -2.76
CA PHE A 79 -7.38 -8.82 -3.24
C PHE A 79 -7.42 -10.02 -4.19
N CYS A 80 -8.57 -10.33 -4.80
CA CYS A 80 -8.66 -11.37 -5.82
C CYS A 80 -7.59 -11.27 -6.94
N PRO A 81 -7.21 -10.08 -7.42
CA PRO A 81 -6.13 -9.97 -8.42
C PRO A 81 -4.75 -10.41 -7.94
N LEU A 82 -4.53 -10.51 -6.62
CA LEU A 82 -3.28 -10.99 -6.01
C LEU A 82 -3.33 -12.48 -5.70
N GLN A 83 -4.48 -13.14 -5.90
CA GLN A 83 -4.62 -14.57 -5.72
C GLN A 83 -4.31 -15.24 -7.05
N ASN A 84 -3.22 -16.00 -7.09
CA ASN A 84 -2.95 -16.81 -8.26
C ASN A 84 -3.97 -17.96 -8.32
N ARG A 85 -4.96 -17.83 -9.20
CA ARG A 85 -6.06 -18.78 -9.43
C ARG A 85 -5.84 -19.51 -10.75
N ASN A 86 -4.64 -20.01 -10.98
CA ASN A 86 -4.43 -20.93 -12.09
C ASN A 86 -5.01 -22.29 -11.67
N GLU A 87 -6.27 -22.53 -12.05
CA GLU A 87 -7.00 -23.77 -11.77
C GLU A 87 -6.39 -25.00 -12.50
N ASP A 88 -5.50 -24.75 -13.46
CA ASP A 88 -4.86 -25.74 -14.34
C ASP A 88 -3.43 -26.13 -13.90
N GLU A 89 -2.92 -25.57 -12.79
CA GLU A 89 -1.58 -25.90 -12.27
C GLU A 89 -1.61 -27.15 -11.37
N GLU A 90 -0.73 -28.11 -11.67
CA GLU A 90 -0.48 -29.29 -10.83
C GLU A 90 -0.13 -28.85 -9.40
N GLU A 91 -0.43 -29.65 -8.36
CA GLU A 91 -0.20 -29.27 -6.94
C GLU A 91 1.26 -28.85 -6.63
N GLU A 92 2.22 -29.24 -7.47
CA GLU A 92 3.63 -28.88 -7.36
C GLU A 92 3.99 -27.50 -7.98
N GLU A 93 3.10 -26.92 -8.81
CA GLU A 93 3.29 -25.61 -9.46
C GLU A 93 2.45 -24.48 -8.83
N ARG A 94 1.53 -24.80 -7.91
CA ARG A 94 0.74 -23.78 -7.22
C ARG A 94 1.64 -22.76 -6.54
N GLU A 95 1.62 -21.54 -7.05
CA GLU A 95 2.34 -20.41 -6.46
C GLU A 95 1.92 -20.21 -5.00
N GLU A 96 2.92 -19.96 -4.15
CA GLU A 96 2.74 -19.75 -2.72
C GLU A 96 1.74 -18.61 -2.46
N THR A 97 0.75 -18.86 -1.59
CA THR A 97 -0.27 -17.85 -1.26
C THR A 97 0.39 -16.60 -0.70
N VAL A 98 -0.05 -15.42 -1.16
CA VAL A 98 0.48 -14.14 -0.68
C VAL A 98 0.29 -14.04 0.84
N MET A 99 1.41 -13.86 1.55
CA MET A 99 1.44 -13.71 3.00
C MET A 99 1.54 -12.22 3.38
N VAL A 100 0.72 -11.77 4.32
CA VAL A 100 0.68 -10.36 4.79
C VAL A 100 0.66 -10.28 6.31
N HIS A 101 1.08 -9.16 6.88
CA HIS A 101 0.93 -8.92 8.32
C HIS A 101 -0.55 -8.81 8.70
N GLY A 102 -1.07 -9.77 9.47
CA GLY A 102 -2.49 -9.85 9.81
C GLY A 102 -3.02 -8.60 10.53
N SER A 103 -2.24 -8.03 11.45
CA SER A 103 -2.60 -6.80 12.16
C SER A 103 -2.70 -5.58 11.24
N LEU A 104 -1.79 -5.42 10.27
CA LEU A 104 -1.86 -4.35 9.28
C LEU A 104 -3.05 -4.53 8.34
N LEU A 105 -3.32 -5.77 7.92
CA LEU A 105 -4.50 -6.09 7.10
C LEU A 105 -5.79 -5.72 7.84
N GLN A 106 -5.92 -6.08 9.12
CA GLN A 106 -7.09 -5.73 9.93
C GLN A 106 -7.29 -4.22 10.04
N ILE A 107 -6.20 -3.46 10.23
CA ILE A 107 -6.28 -2.00 10.31
C ILE A 107 -6.73 -1.40 8.98
N PHE A 108 -6.17 -1.88 7.86
CA PHE A 108 -6.61 -1.46 6.54
C PHE A 108 -8.09 -1.79 6.27
N LEU A 109 -8.54 -3.01 6.58
CA LEU A 109 -9.94 -3.42 6.39
C LEU A 109 -10.91 -2.58 7.25
N SER A 110 -10.50 -2.20 8.46
CA SER A 110 -11.26 -1.28 9.32
C SER A 110 -11.42 0.10 8.67
N ILE A 111 -10.36 0.65 8.09
CA ILE A 111 -10.39 1.94 7.40
C ILE A 111 -11.20 1.85 6.10
N HIS A 112 -11.01 0.79 5.31
CA HIS A 112 -11.72 0.56 4.05
C HIS A 112 -13.24 0.41 4.25
N SER A 113 -13.66 -0.20 5.37
CA SER A 113 -15.07 -0.34 5.73
C SER A 113 -15.75 1.00 6.05
N ASN A 114 -14.97 2.07 6.31
CA ASN A 114 -15.50 3.40 6.57
C ASN A 114 -16.03 4.05 5.29
N GLN A 115 -17.33 4.41 5.28
CA GLN A 115 -17.96 5.06 4.12
C GLN A 115 -17.30 6.40 3.76
N ASN A 116 -16.81 7.14 4.76
CA ASN A 116 -16.12 8.40 4.53
C ASN A 116 -14.83 8.20 3.72
N PHE A 117 -14.09 7.12 4.02
CA PHE A 117 -12.90 6.74 3.25
C PHE A 117 -13.26 6.42 1.81
N ARG A 118 -14.23 5.52 1.61
CA ARG A 118 -14.68 5.09 0.26
C ARG A 118 -15.16 6.26 -0.60
N ASN A 119 -15.88 7.21 0.00
CA ASN A 119 -16.37 8.39 -0.72
C ASN A 119 -15.25 9.35 -1.13
N GLN A 120 -14.15 9.42 -0.38
CA GLN A 120 -13.02 10.31 -0.67
C GLN A 120 -11.98 9.68 -1.60
N THR A 121 -12.03 8.37 -1.80
CA THR A 121 -11.12 7.62 -2.67
C THR A 121 -11.76 7.12 -3.96
N MET A 122 -13.08 7.32 -4.13
CA MET A 122 -13.75 7.24 -5.44
C MET A 122 -13.35 8.46 -6.27
N PHE A 123 -12.42 8.26 -7.21
CA PHE A 123 -12.12 9.21 -8.28
C PHE A 123 -12.90 8.86 -9.54
#